data_AF-A0AAE0KJS0-F1
#
_entry.id   AF-A0AAE0KJS0-F1
#
_cell.length_a   1.000
_cell.length_b   1.000
_cell.length_c   1.000
_cell.angle_alpha   90.00
_cell.angle_beta   90.00
_cell.angle_gamma   90.00
#
_symmetry.space_group_name_H-M   'P 1'
#
loop_
_entity.id
_entity.type
_entity.pdbx_description
1 polymer ?
#
loop_
_entity_poly.entity_id
_entity_poly.type
_entity_poly.pdbx_seq_one_letter_code
_entity_poly.pdbx_strand_id
1 'polypeptide(L)'
;MTTSAAVIAALYQDMGGQVRESVINGIWYEALRIQFPSPAFIIAPEYYTPLGTRVDLCVLERVPGGPRPVFAFEGKQGPMGQTQWTADVGQAAGYISQMTPLHNGRRYGMLPRATASSSSSTPPAAGRTRCSRSPAPTWRPPTTPRPGTRTLSGPMLMPS
;
A
#
# COMPACT_ATOMS: atom_id res chain seq x y z
N MET A 1 2.25 1.07 -19.93
CA MET A 1 2.05 0.85 -18.48
C MET A 1 1.98 2.22 -17.82
N THR A 2 0.87 2.56 -17.20
CA THR A 2 0.73 3.80 -16.42
C THR A 2 1.51 3.61 -15.12
N THR A 3 2.44 4.52 -14.81
CA THR A 3 3.23 4.42 -13.58
C THR A 3 2.36 4.79 -12.38
N SER A 4 2.62 4.19 -11.21
CA SER A 4 1.92 4.48 -9.96
C SER A 4 1.94 5.98 -9.61
N ALA A 5 3.00 6.69 -9.99
CA ALA A 5 3.10 8.15 -9.85
C ALA A 5 2.03 8.92 -10.64
N ALA A 6 1.71 8.49 -11.87
CA ALA A 6 0.71 9.16 -12.71
C ALA A 6 -0.72 8.94 -12.17
N VAL A 7 -1.00 7.77 -11.60
CA VAL A 7 -2.29 7.48 -10.94
C VAL A 7 -2.46 8.33 -9.68
N ILE A 8 -1.42 8.45 -8.85
CA ILE A 8 -1.44 9.31 -7.65
C ILE A 8 -1.66 10.77 -8.04
N ALA A 9 -0.97 11.26 -9.08
CA ALA A 9 -1.13 12.64 -9.56
C ALA A 9 -2.56 12.91 -10.08
N ALA A 10 -3.15 11.98 -10.83
CA ALA A 10 -4.52 12.09 -11.31
C ALA A 10 -5.55 12.11 -10.16
N LEU A 11 -5.40 11.22 -9.18
CA LEU A 11 -6.23 11.20 -7.98
C LEU A 11 -6.08 12.47 -7.14
N TYR A 12 -4.87 13.03 -7.09
CA TYR A 12 -4.61 14.28 -6.38
C TYR A 12 -5.34 15.47 -7.01
N GLN A 13 -5.40 15.54 -8.34
CA GLN A 13 -6.16 16.58 -9.04
C GLN A 13 -7.68 16.38 -8.92
N ASP A 14 -8.17 15.15 -9.06
CA ASP A 14 -9.61 14.84 -9.00
C ASP A 14 -10.19 15.13 -7.61
N MET A 15 -9.41 14.93 -6.55
CA MET A 15 -9.84 15.18 -5.16
C MET A 15 -9.51 16.60 -4.64
N GLY A 16 -9.34 17.56 -5.55
CA GLY A 16 -9.19 18.98 -5.16
C GLY A 16 -7.91 19.27 -4.34
N GLY A 17 -6.84 18.50 -4.56
CA GLY A 17 -5.56 18.70 -3.88
C GLY A 17 -5.46 18.09 -2.48
N GLN A 18 -6.45 17.30 -2.04
CA GLN A 18 -6.40 16.59 -0.76
C GLN A 18 -6.64 15.09 -0.94
N VAL A 19 -5.55 14.33 -1.07
CA VAL A 19 -5.61 12.86 -1.04
C VAL A 19 -5.50 12.41 0.40
N ARG A 20 -6.54 11.71 0.89
CA ARG A 20 -6.50 11.07 2.22
C ARG A 20 -5.37 10.05 2.27
N GLU A 21 -4.66 10.00 3.39
CA GLU A 21 -3.58 9.04 3.62
C GLU A 21 -3.99 7.58 3.41
N SER A 22 -5.22 7.21 3.77
CA SER A 22 -5.75 5.87 3.50
C SER A 22 -5.74 5.50 2.01
N VAL A 23 -5.98 6.47 1.12
CA VAL A 23 -5.92 6.27 -0.34
C VAL A 23 -4.46 6.07 -0.78
N ILE A 24 -3.54 6.86 -0.24
CA ILE A 24 -2.09 6.72 -0.51
C ILE A 24 -1.62 5.34 -0.05
N ASN A 25 -1.99 4.94 1.17
CA ASN A 25 -1.65 3.63 1.73
C ASN A 25 -2.25 2.50 0.89
N GLY A 26 -3.47 2.65 0.38
CA GLY A 26 -4.09 1.68 -0.54
C GLY A 26 -3.32 1.52 -1.86
N ILE A 27 -2.88 2.62 -2.48
CA ILE A 27 -2.08 2.58 -3.71
C ILE A 27 -0.73 1.89 -3.47
N TRP A 28 -0.09 2.22 -2.35
CA TRP A 28 1.19 1.61 -2.00
C TRP A 28 1.05 0.15 -1.59
N TYR A 29 -0.04 -0.24 -0.94
CA TYR A 29 -0.36 -1.65 -0.72
C TYR A 29 -0.40 -2.43 -2.03
N GLU A 30 -1.08 -1.89 -3.06
CA GLU A 30 -1.15 -2.49 -4.39
C GLU A 30 0.22 -2.57 -5.09
N ALA A 31 1.07 -1.55 -4.93
CA ALA A 31 2.43 -1.59 -5.46
C ALA A 31 3.30 -2.63 -4.73
N LEU A 32 3.20 -2.68 -3.40
CA LEU A 32 3.99 -3.58 -2.55
C LEU A 32 3.61 -5.04 -2.79
N ARG A 33 2.33 -5.38 -2.98
CA ARG A 33 1.92 -6.79 -3.20
C ARG A 33 2.45 -7.39 -4.50
N ILE A 34 2.83 -6.56 -5.47
CA ILE A 34 3.49 -6.99 -6.70
C ILE A 34 4.95 -7.37 -6.42
N GLN A 35 5.65 -6.59 -5.58
CA GLN A 35 7.06 -6.80 -5.26
C GLN A 35 7.27 -7.84 -4.13
N PHE A 36 6.30 -7.97 -3.24
CA PHE A 36 6.31 -8.83 -2.07
C PHE A 36 5.12 -9.82 -2.13
N PRO A 37 5.21 -10.85 -2.97
CA PRO A 37 4.08 -11.74 -3.23
C PRO A 37 3.77 -12.66 -2.03
N SER A 38 2.48 -12.91 -1.84
CA SER A 38 1.99 -13.98 -0.97
C SER A 38 2.36 -15.37 -1.53
N PRO A 39 2.60 -16.39 -0.69
CA PRO A 39 2.51 -16.38 0.77
C PRO A 39 3.81 -15.97 1.46
N ALA A 40 4.91 -15.78 0.73
CA ALA A 40 6.22 -15.50 1.31
C ALA A 40 6.24 -14.22 2.16
N PHE A 41 5.39 -13.24 1.81
CA PHE A 41 5.29 -11.97 2.51
C PHE A 41 3.86 -11.68 3.00
N ILE A 42 3.78 -10.85 4.04
CA ILE A 42 2.57 -10.26 4.59
C ILE A 42 2.74 -8.75 4.52
N ILE A 43 1.75 -8.03 3.99
CA ILE A 43 1.71 -6.57 4.07
C ILE A 43 0.73 -6.22 5.17
N ALA A 44 1.25 -5.68 6.27
CA ALA A 44 0.50 -5.34 7.48
C ALA A 44 0.28 -3.83 7.55
N PRO A 45 -0.95 -3.33 7.31
CA PRO A 45 -1.29 -1.94 7.57
C PRO A 45 -1.32 -1.65 9.07
N GLU A 46 -0.94 -0.42 9.45
CA GLU A 46 -0.93 0.05 10.85
C GLU A 46 -0.16 -0.87 11.81
N TYR A 47 0.96 -1.43 11.35
CA TYR A 47 1.75 -2.38 12.12
C TYR A 47 2.47 -1.70 13.29
N TYR A 48 2.39 -2.31 14.47
CA TYR A 48 3.19 -1.90 15.62
C TYR A 48 4.49 -2.70 15.67
N THR A 49 5.61 -2.00 15.65
CA THR A 49 6.93 -2.60 15.85
C THR A 49 7.08 -3.11 17.28
N PRO A 50 8.07 -3.99 17.56
CA PRO A 50 8.36 -4.45 18.92
C PRO A 50 8.64 -3.33 19.93
N LEU A 51 9.05 -2.14 19.45
CA LEU A 51 9.27 -0.95 20.29
C LEU A 51 8.01 -0.08 20.45
N GLY A 52 6.85 -0.58 20.05
CA GLY A 52 5.56 0.13 20.17
C GLY A 52 5.36 1.24 19.15
N THR A 53 6.17 1.30 18.09
CA THR A 53 6.06 2.33 17.06
C THR A 53 5.10 1.88 15.97
N ARG A 54 4.10 2.70 15.62
CA ARG A 54 3.16 2.39 14.54
C ARG A 54 3.71 2.85 13.20
N VAL A 55 3.70 1.98 12.20
CA VAL A 55 4.03 2.30 10.80
C VAL A 55 2.80 2.13 9.91
N ASP A 56 2.69 2.94 8.86
CA ASP A 56 1.51 2.94 8.00
C ASP A 56 1.34 1.63 7.23
N LEU A 57 2.42 1.14 6.62
CA LEU A 57 2.50 -0.21 6.08
C LEU A 57 3.84 -0.85 6.46
N CYS A 58 3.79 -2.12 6.86
CA CYS A 58 4.99 -2.93 7.07
C CYS A 58 4.93 -4.18 6.18
N VAL A 59 6.05 -4.53 5.55
CA VAL A 59 6.20 -5.85 4.93
C VAL A 59 6.87 -6.76 5.93
N LEU A 60 6.22 -7.88 6.21
CA LEU A 60 6.74 -8.96 7.02
C LEU A 60 7.10 -10.14 6.10
N GLU A 61 8.31 -10.66 6.24
CA GLU A 61 8.71 -11.91 5.61
C GLU A 61 8.27 -13.07 6.50
N ARG A 62 7.62 -14.09 5.92
CA ARG A 62 7.31 -15.32 6.62
C ARG A 62 8.56 -16.19 6.66
N VAL A 63 9.10 -16.40 7.86
CA VAL A 63 10.21 -17.32 8.10
C VAL A 63 9.83 -18.36 9.17
N PRO A 64 10.53 -19.50 9.23
CA PRO A 64 10.43 -20.40 10.38
C PRO A 64 10.74 -19.63 11.68
N GLY A 65 9.84 -19.70 12.66
CA GLY A 65 9.93 -18.93 13.91
C GLY A 65 9.03 -17.69 13.96
N GLY A 66 8.37 -17.34 12.85
CA GLY A 66 7.35 -16.28 12.82
C GLY A 66 7.65 -15.19 11.79
N PRO A 67 6.66 -14.31 11.49
CA PRO A 67 6.89 -13.19 10.59
C PRO A 67 7.92 -12.21 11.15
N ARG A 68 8.84 -11.74 10.31
CA ARG A 68 9.83 -10.72 10.67
C ARG A 68 9.66 -9.46 9.80
N PRO A 69 9.75 -8.25 10.36
CA PRO A 69 9.61 -7.03 9.57
C PRO A 69 10.85 -6.81 8.71
N VAL A 70 10.67 -6.53 7.42
CA VAL A 70 11.77 -6.37 6.44
C VAL A 70 11.72 -5.05 5.67
N PHE A 71 10.56 -4.38 5.69
CA PHE A 71 10.36 -3.10 5.03
C PHE A 71 9.32 -2.27 5.78
N ALA A 72 9.58 -0.98 5.93
CA ALA A 72 8.64 -0.01 6.48
C ALA A 72 8.30 1.06 5.44
N PHE A 73 7.03 1.45 5.43
CA PHE A 73 6.50 2.52 4.60
C PHE A 73 5.79 3.53 5.48
N GLU A 74 6.06 4.81 5.23
CA GLU A 74 5.38 5.94 5.86
C GLU A 74 4.72 6.79 4.76
N GLY A 75 3.40 6.82 4.72
CA GLY A 75 2.63 7.59 3.77
C GLY A 75 2.36 9.00 4.29
N LYS A 76 2.73 10.03 3.51
CA LYS A 76 2.43 11.43 3.87
C LYS A 76 1.47 12.06 2.88
N GLN A 77 0.59 12.91 3.40
CA GLN A 77 -0.42 13.61 2.62
C GLN A 77 0.18 14.85 1.94
N GLY A 78 0.20 14.84 0.61
CA GLY A 78 0.45 16.04 -0.20
C GLY A 78 1.87 16.62 -0.12
N PRO A 79 2.07 17.82 -0.69
CA PRO A 79 3.36 18.49 -0.71
C PRO A 79 3.83 18.87 0.69
N MET A 80 5.05 18.48 1.01
CA MET A 80 5.68 18.81 2.29
C MET A 80 6.71 19.92 2.12
N GLY A 81 6.64 20.90 3.02
CA GLY A 81 7.71 21.87 3.24
C GLY A 81 8.99 21.18 3.74
N GLN A 82 10.14 21.83 3.58
CA GLN A 82 11.44 21.23 3.87
C GLN A 82 11.59 20.81 5.34
N THR A 83 11.06 21.60 6.29
CA THR A 83 11.12 21.28 7.72
C THR A 83 10.35 20.02 8.05
N GLN A 84 9.11 19.89 7.54
CA GLN A 84 8.28 18.71 7.73
C GLN A 84 8.94 17.47 7.12
N TRP A 85 9.47 17.61 5.89
CA TRP A 85 10.22 16.54 5.23
C TRP A 85 11.37 16.01 6.07
N THR A 86 12.19 16.89 6.65
CA THR A 86 13.32 16.47 7.50
C THR A 86 12.85 15.72 8.74
N ALA A 87 11.75 16.16 9.38
CA ALA A 87 11.16 15.46 10.52
C ALA A 87 10.67 14.05 10.13
N ASP A 88 9.99 13.95 8.98
CA ASP A 88 9.44 12.70 8.47
C ASP A 88 10.54 11.72 8.03
N VAL A 89 11.65 12.22 7.49
CA VAL A 89 12.85 11.41 7.22
C VAL A 89 13.40 10.82 8.53
N GLY A 90 13.45 11.61 9.60
CA GLY A 90 13.87 11.12 10.92
C GLY A 90 12.96 10.02 11.46
N GLN A 91 11.65 10.21 11.33
CA GLN A 91 10.64 9.22 11.71
C GLN A 91 10.80 7.91 10.91
N ALA A 92 10.89 8.00 9.58
CA ALA A 92 11.09 6.86 8.70
C ALA A 92 12.41 6.12 9.01
N ALA A 93 13.50 6.85 9.28
CA ALA A 93 14.77 6.27 9.67
C ALA A 93 14.66 5.50 11.00
N GLY A 94 13.89 6.02 11.96
CA GLY A 94 13.57 5.35 13.22
C GLY A 94 12.92 4.00 12.99
N TYR A 95 11.97 3.89 12.07
CA TYR A 95 11.33 2.62 11.73
C TYR A 95 12.29 1.67 11.02
N ILE A 96 13.03 2.18 10.04
CA ILE A 96 13.99 1.39 9.26
C ILE A 96 15.02 0.77 10.19
N SER A 97 15.46 1.46 11.25
CA SER A 97 16.41 0.92 12.23
C SER A 97 15.91 -0.35 12.94
N GLN A 98 14.58 -0.52 13.04
CA GLN A 98 13.91 -1.64 13.69
C GLN A 98 13.59 -2.79 12.72
N MET A 99 13.83 -2.61 11.42
CA MET A 99 13.63 -3.65 10.43
C MET A 99 14.72 -4.71 10.52
N THR A 100 14.38 -5.93 10.11
CA THR A 100 15.37 -7.01 10.01
C THR A 100 16.32 -6.69 8.86
N PRO A 101 17.65 -6.72 9.09
CA PRO A 101 18.60 -6.62 8.00
C PRO A 101 18.37 -7.72 6.95
N LEU A 102 18.45 -7.34 5.69
CA LEU A 102 18.45 -8.27 4.56
C LEU A 102 19.89 -8.52 4.10
N HIS A 103 20.05 -9.08 2.90
CA HIS A 103 21.35 -9.34 2.29
C HIS A 103 22.26 -8.11 2.37
N ASN A 104 23.51 -8.33 2.80
CA ASN A 104 24.53 -7.30 3.06
C ASN A 104 24.29 -6.44 4.31
N GLY A 105 23.43 -6.87 5.24
CA GLY A 105 23.19 -6.18 6.50
C GLY A 105 22.41 -4.87 6.37
N ARG A 106 21.81 -4.61 5.18
CA ARG A 106 21.07 -3.38 4.89
C ARG A 106 19.62 -3.50 5.32
N ARG A 107 19.03 -2.37 5.73
CA ARG A 107 17.62 -2.23 6.07
C ARG A 107 16.97 -1.29 5.06
N TYR A 108 15.70 -1.56 4.76
CA TYR A 108 14.99 -0.90 3.68
C TYR A 108 13.70 -0.28 4.19
N GLY A 109 13.34 0.84 3.59
CA GLY A 109 12.05 1.48 3.79
C GLY A 109 11.87 2.58 2.76
N MET A 110 10.70 3.21 2.79
CA MET A 110 10.37 4.25 1.83
C MET A 110 9.51 5.34 2.45
N LEU A 111 9.87 6.57 2.10
CA LEU A 111 9.12 7.78 2.40
C LEU A 111 8.83 8.49 1.06
N PRO A 112 7.67 8.26 0.43
CA PRO A 112 7.31 8.97 -0.78
C PRO A 112 7.09 10.47 -0.48
N ARG A 113 7.65 11.32 -1.35
CA ARG A 113 7.36 12.75 -1.35
C ARG A 113 6.45 13.06 -2.52
N ALA A 114 5.25 13.58 -2.24
CA ALA A 114 4.51 14.26 -3.29
C ALA A 114 5.23 15.58 -3.59
N THR A 115 5.70 15.74 -4.83
CA THR A 115 6.15 17.04 -5.31
C THR A 115 4.92 17.82 -5.75
N ALA A 116 4.78 19.07 -5.30
CA ALA A 116 3.84 19.97 -5.95
C ALA A 116 4.28 20.06 -7.41
N SER A 117 3.45 19.59 -8.34
CA SER A 117 3.68 19.85 -9.75
C SER A 117 3.66 21.36 -9.92
N SER A 118 4.82 21.95 -10.20
CA SER A 118 4.97 23.36 -10.56
C SER A 118 4.36 23.59 -11.95
N SER A 119 3.06 23.34 -12.11
CA SER A 119 2.31 23.79 -13.27
C SER A 119 1.83 25.21 -12.99
N SER A 120 2.72 26.19 -13.17
CA SER A 120 2.34 27.60 -13.33
C SER A 120 1.76 27.85 -14.73
N SER A 121 0.88 26.97 -15.20
CA SER A 121 0.06 27.23 -16.37
C SER A 121 -1.27 27.74 -15.87
N THR A 122 -1.45 29.06 -15.92
CA THR A 122 -2.77 29.68 -15.99
C THR A 122 -3.63 28.82 -16.91
N PRO A 123 -4.72 28.20 -16.44
CA PRO A 123 -5.57 27.43 -17.33
C PRO A 123 -6.06 28.38 -18.43
N PRO A 124 -5.90 28.06 -19.73
CA PRO A 124 -6.57 28.83 -20.77
C PRO A 124 -8.06 28.82 -20.46
N ALA A 125 -8.69 30.00 -20.56
CA ALA A 125 -10.09 30.22 -20.26
C ALA A 125 -10.95 29.06 -20.79
N ALA A 126 -11.65 28.39 -19.88
CA ALA A 126 -12.40 27.18 -20.16
C ALA A 126 -13.48 27.44 -21.23
N GLY A 127 -13.19 27.08 -22.48
CA GLY A 127 -14.22 26.71 -23.43
C GLY A 127 -14.94 25.48 -22.86
N ARG A 128 -16.24 25.61 -22.58
CA ARG A 128 -17.09 24.53 -22.05
C ARG A 128 -17.17 23.37 -23.05
N THR A 129 -16.24 22.41 -22.95
CA THR A 129 -16.39 21.12 -23.61
C THR A 129 -17.21 20.22 -22.70
N ARG A 130 -18.44 19.94 -23.11
CA ARG A 130 -19.40 19.07 -22.42
C ARG A 130 -18.87 17.63 -22.45
N CYS A 131 -18.28 17.16 -21.36
CA CYS A 131 -17.98 15.74 -21.19
C CYS A 131 -19.29 14.96 -21.15
N SER A 132 -19.53 14.14 -22.18
CA SER A 132 -20.58 13.12 -22.15
C SER A 132 -20.27 12.12 -21.04
N ARG A 133 -21.18 11.99 -20.08
CA ARG A 133 -21.10 10.95 -19.04
C ARG A 133 -21.23 9.60 -19.72
N SER A 134 -20.14 8.84 -19.76
CA SER A 134 -20.25 7.39 -19.96
C SER A 134 -20.97 6.78 -18.76
N PRO A 135 -21.93 5.86 -18.97
CA PRO A 135 -22.63 5.21 -17.87
C PRO A 135 -21.66 4.44 -16.99
N ALA A 136 -21.86 4.53 -15.67
CA ALA A 136 -21.05 3.83 -14.69
C ALA A 136 -21.10 2.31 -14.94
N PRO A 137 -19.97 1.60 -14.88
CA PRO A 137 -19.97 0.14 -14.97
C PRO A 137 -20.75 -0.44 -13.79
N THR A 138 -21.79 -1.21 -14.09
CA THR A 138 -22.53 -1.99 -13.09
C THR A 138 -21.61 -3.08 -12.55
N TRP A 139 -21.12 -2.87 -11.33
CA TRP A 139 -20.41 -3.89 -10.58
C TRP A 139 -21.35 -5.05 -10.24
N ARG A 140 -20.98 -6.28 -10.61
CA ARG A 140 -21.65 -7.50 -10.14
C ARG A 140 -20.74 -8.18 -9.12
N PRO A 141 -21.25 -8.52 -7.92
CA PRO A 141 -20.48 -9.30 -6.96
C PRO A 141 -20.14 -10.68 -7.53
N PRO A 142 -18.97 -11.23 -7.22
CA PRO A 142 -18.64 -12.61 -7.56
C PRO A 142 -19.60 -13.56 -6.83
N THR A 143 -20.21 -14.46 -7.61
CA THR A 143 -21.03 -15.55 -7.08
C THR A 143 -20.15 -16.51 -6.29
N THR A 144 -20.34 -16.55 -4.98
CA THR A 144 -19.69 -17.52 -4.10
C THR A 144 -20.14 -18.93 -4.49
N PRO A 145 -19.21 -19.87 -4.77
CA PRO A 145 -19.57 -21.26 -4.99
C PRO A 145 -20.14 -21.86 -3.70
N ARG A 146 -21.30 -22.49 -3.83
CA ARG A 146 -21.99 -23.23 -2.76
C ARG A 146 -21.07 -24.36 -2.29
N PRO A 147 -20.83 -24.53 -0.97
CA PRO A 147 -20.05 -25.66 -0.47
C PRO A 147 -20.79 -26.96 -0.78
N GLY A 148 -20.15 -27.81 -1.59
CA GLY A 148 -20.61 -29.17 -1.87
C GLY A 148 -20.48 -30.03 -0.62
N THR A 149 -21.55 -30.72 -0.27
CA THR A 149 -21.61 -31.75 0.76
C THR A 149 -20.59 -32.85 0.43
N ARG A 150 -19.47 -32.89 1.15
CA ARG A 150 -18.49 -33.97 1.05
C ARG A 150 -18.95 -35.14 1.92
N THR A 151 -19.48 -36.18 1.29
CA THR A 151 -19.80 -37.45 1.95
C THR A 151 -18.49 -38.16 2.30
N LEU A 152 -18.13 -38.20 3.58
CA LEU A 152 -17.01 -39.00 4.08
C LEU A 152 -17.48 -40.46 4.22
N SER A 153 -17.13 -41.28 3.24
CA SER A 153 -17.21 -42.75 3.34
C SER A 153 -15.78 -43.28 3.29
N GLY A 154 -15.23 -43.68 4.44
CA GLY A 154 -13.92 -44.30 4.55
C GLY A 154 -13.97 -45.41 5.63
N PRO A 155 -13.39 -46.60 5.37
CA PRO A 155 -13.55 -47.75 6.25
C PRO A 155 -12.73 -47.62 7.53
N MET A 156 -13.34 -48.06 8.63
CA MET A 156 -12.79 -48.09 9.99
C MET A 156 -11.88 -49.31 10.13
N LEU A 157 -10.57 -49.08 10.26
CA LEU A 157 -9.61 -50.13 10.61
C LEU A 157 -9.64 -50.37 12.12
N MET A 158 -9.96 -51.59 12.53
CA MET A 158 -9.86 -52.06 13.92
C MET A 158 -8.41 -52.50 14.21
N PRO A 159 -7.87 -52.19 15.40
CA PRO A 159 -6.55 -52.68 15.80
C PRO A 159 -6.60 -54.12 16.31
N SER A 160 -5.55 -54.87 16.00
CA SER A 160 -5.21 -56.19 16.56
C SER A 160 -4.44 -56.05 17.88
#